data_AF-A0A1I5GJ62-F1
#
_entry.id   AF-A0A1I5GJ62-F1
#
_cell.length_a   1.000
_cell.length_b   1.000
_cell.length_c   1.000
_cell.angle_alpha   90.00
_cell.angle_beta   90.00
_cell.angle_gamma   90.00
#
_symmetry.space_group_name_H-M   'P 1'
#
loop_
_entity.id
_entity.type
_entity.pdbx_description
1 polymer ?
#
loop_
_entity_poly.entity_id
_entity_poly.type
_entity_poly.pdbx_seq_one_letter_code
_entity_poly.pdbx_strand_id
1 'polypeptide(L)'
;MDNRINEIRRTIRALRVSMREAEAIMHEQINRDEDCSFVAQEVIKMRSVMSLLVKERTALGDFEPIVVSSFFIPRRRSARKLAAAPAPTVESVFRPRLVARA
;
A
#
# COMPACT_ATOMS: atom_id res chain seq x y z
N MET A 1 3.69 33.14 1.91
CA MET A 1 2.36 32.54 2.22
C MET A 1 1.68 32.37 0.89
N ASP A 2 1.94 31.25 0.23
CA ASP A 2 1.59 31.10 -1.17
C ASP A 2 0.20 30.47 -1.19
N ASN A 3 -0.82 31.31 -1.36
CA ASN A 3 -2.23 30.92 -1.36
C ASN A 3 -2.46 29.66 -2.22
N ARG A 4 -1.77 29.59 -3.36
CA ARG A 4 -1.80 28.46 -4.29
C ARG A 4 -1.25 27.16 -3.70
N ILE A 5 -0.14 27.18 -2.97
CA ILE A 5 0.39 25.97 -2.29
C ILE A 5 -0.63 25.47 -1.27
N ASN A 6 -1.22 26.38 -0.49
CA ASN A 6 -2.24 26.02 0.50
C ASN A 6 -3.50 25.44 -0.14
N GLU A 7 -3.94 25.98 -1.27
CA GLU A 7 -5.06 25.44 -2.04
C GLU A 7 -4.77 24.05 -2.58
N ILE A 8 -3.61 23.84 -3.22
CA ILE A 8 -3.19 22.52 -3.70
C ILE A 8 -3.12 21.51 -2.55
N ARG A 9 -2.57 21.90 -1.38
CA ARG A 9 -2.55 21.04 -0.18
C ARG A 9 -3.96 20.69 0.28
N ARG A 10 -4.91 21.63 0.27
CA ARG A 10 -6.32 21.37 0.63
C ARG A 10 -6.98 20.41 -0.36
N THR A 11 -6.81 20.63 -1.66
CA THR A 11 -7.36 19.78 -2.72
C THR A 11 -6.78 18.37 -2.65
N ILE A 12 -5.47 18.23 -2.43
CA ILE A 12 -4.84 16.92 -2.22
C ILE A 12 -5.43 16.20 -1.00
N ARG A 13 -5.65 16.90 0.12
CA ARG A 13 -6.28 16.30 1.32
C ARG A 13 -7.68 15.79 1.02
N ALA A 14 -8.52 16.63 0.40
CA ALA A 14 -9.88 16.27 0.04
C ALA A 14 -9.91 15.07 -0.92
N LEU A 15 -9.10 15.11 -1.98
CA LEU A 15 -9.03 14.05 -2.97
C LEU A 15 -8.55 12.72 -2.34
N ARG A 16 -7.61 12.74 -1.39
CA ARG A 16 -7.19 11.53 -0.67
C ARG A 16 -8.31 10.91 0.16
N VAL A 17 -9.20 11.72 0.73
CA VAL A 17 -10.37 11.22 1.47
C VAL A 17 -11.32 10.53 0.48
N SER A 18 -11.71 11.21 -0.60
CA SER A 18 -12.59 10.64 -1.62
C SER A 18 -12.02 9.36 -2.27
N MET A 19 -10.72 9.33 -2.53
CA MET A 19 -10.05 8.13 -3.04
C MET A 19 -10.18 6.94 -2.08
N ARG A 20 -10.01 7.15 -0.77
CA ARG A 20 -10.15 6.09 0.24
C ARG A 20 -11.58 5.60 0.39
N GLU A 21 -12.55 6.51 0.28
CA GLU A 21 -13.97 6.16 0.29
C GLU A 21 -14.32 5.27 -0.92
N ALA A 22 -13.86 5.65 -2.12
CA ALA A 22 -14.05 4.84 -3.31
C ALA A 22 -13.35 3.47 -3.21
N GLU A 23 -12.14 3.41 -2.66
CA GLU A 23 -11.45 2.14 -2.40
C GLU A 23 -12.22 1.26 -1.39
N ALA A 24 -12.85 1.86 -0.37
CA ALA A 24 -13.68 1.12 0.58
C ALA A 24 -14.93 0.53 -0.09
N ILE A 25 -15.61 1.30 -0.93
CA ILE A 25 -16.76 0.83 -1.72
C ILE A 25 -16.33 -0.30 -2.66
N MET A 26 -15.21 -0.14 -3.35
CA MET A 26 -14.67 -1.16 -4.24
C MET A 26 -14.35 -2.46 -3.48
N HIS A 27 -13.76 -2.36 -2.29
CA HIS A 27 -13.53 -3.53 -1.44
C HIS A 27 -14.83 -4.21 -1.00
N GLU A 28 -15.88 -3.45 -0.71
CA GLU A 28 -17.19 -4.00 -0.36
C GLU A 28 -17.81 -4.76 -1.54
N GLN A 29 -17.78 -4.19 -2.75
CA GLN A 29 -18.24 -4.84 -3.97
C GLN A 29 -17.47 -6.14 -4.25
N ILE A 30 -16.14 -6.11 -4.12
CA ILE A 30 -15.30 -7.32 -4.27
C ILE A 30 -15.67 -8.40 -3.25
N ASN A 31 -15.90 -8.04 -1.98
CA ASN A 31 -16.27 -9.02 -0.96
C ASN A 31 -17.67 -9.63 -1.20
N ARG A 32 -18.51 -9.01 -2.03
CA ARG A 32 -19.84 -9.48 -2.42
C ARG A 32 -19.87 -10.12 -3.81
N ASP A 33 -18.70 -10.26 -4.46
CA ASP A 33 -18.56 -10.72 -5.84
C ASP A 33 -19.39 -9.89 -6.86
N GLU A 34 -19.56 -8.60 -6.59
CA GLU A 34 -20.24 -7.64 -7.47
C GLU A 34 -19.27 -7.03 -8.50
N ASP A 35 -19.81 -6.50 -9.61
CA ASP A 35 -18.99 -5.75 -10.58
C ASP A 35 -18.49 -4.43 -9.97
N CYS A 36 -17.17 -4.29 -9.89
CA CYS A 36 -16.51 -3.10 -9.36
C CYS A 36 -15.85 -2.23 -10.45
N SER A 37 -16.08 -2.54 -11.73
CA SER A 37 -15.45 -1.86 -12.88
C SER A 37 -15.64 -0.34 -12.87
N PHE A 38 -16.84 0.13 -12.55
CA PHE A 38 -17.18 1.56 -12.47
C PHE A 38 -16.36 2.28 -11.40
N VAL A 39 -16.32 1.72 -10.18
CA VAL A 39 -15.58 2.32 -9.05
C VAL A 39 -14.07 2.27 -9.32
N ALA A 40 -13.58 1.18 -9.91
CA ALA A 40 -12.18 1.05 -10.30
C ALA A 40 -11.77 2.13 -11.32
N GLN A 41 -12.60 2.39 -12.34
CA GLN A 41 -12.35 3.46 -13.30
C GLN A 41 -12.31 4.83 -12.62
N GLU A 42 -13.20 5.09 -11.67
CA GLU A 42 -13.22 6.36 -10.94
C GLU A 42 -11.96 6.55 -10.07
N VAL A 43 -11.50 5.50 -9.41
CA VAL A 43 -10.22 5.52 -8.67
C VAL A 43 -9.05 5.82 -9.60
N ILE A 44 -9.02 5.27 -10.82
CA ILE A 44 -7.98 5.57 -11.81
C ILE A 44 -8.02 7.05 -12.23
N LYS A 45 -9.21 7.63 -12.46
CA LYS A 45 -9.34 9.06 -12.76
C LYS A 45 -8.82 9.93 -11.61
N MET A 46 -9.21 9.62 -10.38
CA MET A 46 -8.73 10.34 -9.19
C MET A 46 -7.20 10.24 -9.05
N ARG A 47 -6.59 9.08 -9.35
CA ARG A 47 -5.13 8.92 -9.36
C ARG A 47 -4.45 9.84 -10.38
N SER A 48 -5.04 10.01 -11.56
CA SER A 48 -4.53 10.94 -12.58
C SER A 48 -4.56 12.39 -12.08
N VAL A 49 -5.68 12.82 -11.48
CA VAL A 49 -5.80 14.17 -10.89
C VAL A 49 -4.79 14.36 -9.75
N MET A 50 -4.64 13.38 -8.87
CA MET A 50 -3.65 13.41 -7.79
C MET A 50 -2.22 13.59 -8.32
N SER A 51 -1.87 12.88 -9.40
CA SER A 51 -0.55 12.98 -10.04
C SER A 51 -0.27 14.40 -10.54
N LEU A 52 -1.26 15.08 -11.14
CA LEU A 52 -1.13 16.46 -11.60
C LEU A 52 -0.93 17.43 -10.44
N LEU A 53 -1.75 17.32 -9.39
CA LEU A 53 -1.63 18.17 -8.20
C LEU A 53 -0.28 17.99 -7.49
N VAL A 54 0.23 16.76 -7.41
CA VAL A 54 1.55 16.49 -6.83
C VAL A 54 2.66 17.10 -7.68
N LYS A 55 2.60 16.99 -9.02
CA LYS A 55 3.59 17.63 -9.91
C LYS A 55 3.61 19.14 -9.74
N GLU A 56 2.45 19.77 -9.71
CA GLU A 56 2.32 21.22 -9.50
C GLU A 56 2.89 21.63 -8.14
N ARG A 57 2.51 20.90 -7.08
CA ARG A 57 3.02 21.11 -5.72
C ARG A 57 4.55 21.02 -5.66
N THR A 58 5.15 20.02 -6.31
CA THR A 58 6.61 19.87 -6.35
C THR A 58 7.29 20.98 -7.14
N ALA A 59 6.65 21.47 -8.21
CA ALA A 59 7.16 22.61 -8.98
C ALA A 59 7.15 23.92 -8.16
N LEU A 60 6.24 24.03 -7.20
CA LEU A 60 6.18 25.14 -6.24
C LEU A 60 7.13 24.95 -5.03
N GLY A 61 7.90 23.86 -4.99
CA GLY A 61 8.89 23.61 -3.93
C GLY A 61 8.30 23.10 -2.60
N ASP A 62 7.03 22.70 -2.57
CA ASP A 62 6.43 22.09 -1.37
C ASP A 62 6.62 20.57 -1.35
N PHE A 63 7.49 20.10 -0.45
CA PHE A 63 7.79 18.68 -0.25
C PHE A 63 7.24 18.11 1.07
N GLU A 64 6.66 18.95 1.93
CA GLU A 64 6.19 18.58 3.27
C GLU A 64 5.03 17.55 3.25
N PRO A 65 5.13 16.38 3.88
CA PRO A 65 4.09 15.34 3.79
C PRO A 65 2.67 15.85 4.10
N ILE A 66 1.71 15.44 3.28
CA ILE A 66 0.29 15.74 3.49
C ILE A 66 -0.34 14.53 4.18
N VAL A 67 -0.45 14.56 5.50
CA VAL A 67 -1.02 13.47 6.28
C VAL A 67 -2.55 13.57 6.26
N VAL A 68 -3.20 12.44 5.99
CA VAL A 68 -4.67 12.25 6.11
C VAL A 68 -4.87 11.04 7.00
N SER A 69 -5.65 11.18 8.08
CA SER A 69 -5.99 10.06 8.96
C SER A 69 -6.61 8.93 8.14
N SER A 70 -6.06 7.73 8.27
CA SER A 70 -6.65 6.51 7.72
C SER A 70 -7.34 5.77 8.85
N PHE A 71 -8.66 5.68 8.80
CA PHE A 71 -9.41 4.80 9.72
C PHE A 71 -9.40 3.33 9.25
N PHE A 72 -8.83 3.06 8.07
CA PHE A 72 -8.68 1.71 7.56
C PHE A 72 -7.52 1.00 8.26
N ILE A 73 -7.85 0.01 9.09
CA ILE A 73 -6.86 -0.91 9.68
C ILE A 73 -6.33 -1.76 8.52
N PRO A 74 -5.02 -1.70 8.20
CA PRO A 74 -4.45 -2.59 7.19
C PRO A 74 -4.81 -4.03 7.56
N ARG A 75 -5.45 -4.78 6.64
CA ARG A 75 -5.58 -6.24 6.80
C ARG A 75 -4.17 -6.74 7.07
N ARG A 76 -3.91 -7.24 8.29
CA ARG A 76 -2.67 -7.95 8.63
C ARG A 76 -2.43 -8.89 7.47
N ARG A 77 -1.29 -8.77 6.78
CA ARG A 77 -0.86 -9.78 5.80
C ARG A 77 -1.04 -11.11 6.53
N SER A 78 -1.92 -11.97 6.04
CA SER A 78 -2.08 -13.30 6.60
C SER A 78 -0.67 -13.86 6.68
N ALA A 79 -0.23 -14.24 7.88
CA ALA A 79 1.10 -14.77 8.07
C ALA A 79 1.23 -15.89 7.04
N ARG A 80 2.09 -15.67 6.05
CA ARG A 80 2.39 -16.67 5.01
C ARG A 80 2.70 -17.93 5.82
N LYS A 81 1.84 -18.96 5.76
CA LYS A 81 2.06 -20.22 6.49
C LYS A 81 3.50 -20.60 6.17
N LEU A 82 4.39 -20.47 7.15
CA LEU A 82 5.74 -20.95 7.02
C LEU A 82 5.55 -22.45 6.80
N ALA A 83 5.76 -22.89 5.55
CA ALA A 83 5.72 -24.30 5.24
C ALA A 83 6.69 -24.95 6.22
N ALA A 84 6.17 -25.84 7.07
CA ALA A 84 6.94 -26.49 8.10
C ALA A 84 8.21 -27.07 7.44
N ALA A 85 9.37 -26.69 7.96
CA ALA A 85 10.63 -27.25 7.50
C ALA A 85 10.52 -28.79 7.54
N PRO A 86 10.97 -29.50 6.49
CA PRO A 86 10.94 -30.95 6.51
C PRO A 86 11.75 -31.44 7.72
N ALA A 87 11.19 -32.38 8.47
CA ALA A 87 11.82 -32.94 9.67
C ALA A 87 13.21 -33.48 9.32
N PRO A 88 14.23 -33.26 10.17
CA PRO A 88 15.56 -33.81 9.93
C PRO A 88 15.47 -35.33 9.93
N THR A 89 15.84 -35.94 8.81
CA THR A 89 16.01 -37.38 8.73
C THR A 89 17.27 -37.80 9.51
N VAL A 90 17.20 -39.00 10.10
CA VAL A 90 18.23 -39.63 10.95
C VAL A 90 19.63 -39.68 10.33
N GLU A 91 19.77 -39.52 9.01
CA GLU A 91 21.06 -39.49 8.30
C GLU A 91 21.90 -38.22 8.60
N SER A 92 21.27 -37.13 9.04
CA SER A 92 21.98 -35.87 9.34
C SER A 92 22.75 -35.87 10.67
N VAL A 93 22.50 -36.85 11.54
CA VAL A 93 23.10 -36.95 12.88
C VAL A 93 24.47 -37.63 12.85
N PHE A 94 24.76 -38.43 11.82
CA PHE A 94 25.96 -39.29 11.75
C PHE A 94 27.00 -38.87 10.69
N ARG A 95 27.25 -37.56 10.54
CA ARG A 95 28.47 -37.12 9.83
C ARG A 95 29.55 -36.71 10.83
N PRO A 96 30.51 -37.60 11.17
CA PRO A 96 31.69 -37.19 11.90
C PRO A 96 32.48 -36.20 11.03
N ARG A 97 32.74 -35.01 11.58
CA ARG A 97 33.70 -34.05 11.00
C ARG A 97 35.08 -34.69 10.99
N LEU A 98 35.56 -35.12 9.83
CA LEU A 98 36.98 -35.40 9.64
C LEU A 98 37.74 -34.08 9.74
N VAL A 99 38.37 -33.86 10.89
CA VAL A 99 39.31 -32.76 11.08
C VAL A 99 40.64 -33.21 10.50
N ALA A 100 41.02 -32.63 9.35
CA ALA A 100 42.36 -32.79 8.81
C ALA A 100 43.37 -32.20 9.81
N ARG A 101 44.26 -33.05 10.32
CA ARG A 101 45.44 -32.63 11.08
C ARG A 101 46.55 -32.22 10.10
N ALA A 102 47.27 -31.17 10.49
CA ALA A 102 48.34 -30.47 9.78
C ALA A 102 49.53 -31.37 9.40
#